data_AF-A0A1I2N045-F1
#
_entry.id   AF-A0A1I2N045-F1
#
_cell.length_a   1.000
_cell.length_b   1.000
_cell.length_c   1.000
_cell.angle_alpha   90.00
_cell.angle_beta   90.00
_cell.angle_gamma   90.00
#
_symmetry.space_group_name_H-M   'P 1'
#
loop_
_entity.id
_entity.type
_entity.pdbx_description
1 polymer ?
#
loop_
_entity_poly.entity_id
_entity_poly.type
_entity_poly.pdbx_seq_one_letter_code
_entity_poly.pdbx_strand_id
1 'polypeptide(L)'
;MFTTLNHKCLSSISIFFLIFSVFFPTKPAESATIIKSAPWVGYTLSGAPCKGKDTTFGPFDYRYRDRVPEAISMVEGAHFNAKVENLKEGAKHKYNLYGDIDYTLRAFPNHARALYTVIRFRTLDGPYNKKQLLLQPECYLNRAIGFTPNDPTIYSLYGIYLHKLDKYDEALEKYLHAEELAPNDIQTKYNIGLLLCDMKKYNEAKKYAIDVYNKNYPFKGLKNRLISAGFW
;
A
#
# COMPACT_ATOMS: atom_id res chain seq x y z
N MET A 1 12.54 -91.40 14.01
CA MET A 1 11.36 -91.14 14.85
C MET A 1 11.22 -89.62 14.95
N PHE A 2 10.04 -89.10 14.64
CA PHE A 2 9.62 -87.69 14.71
C PHE A 2 10.05 -87.02 16.03
N THR A 3 10.28 -85.71 16.21
CA THR A 3 9.46 -84.53 15.87
C THR A 3 10.17 -83.25 16.38
N THR A 4 10.13 -82.15 15.61
CA THR A 4 9.91 -80.73 16.02
C THR A 4 10.95 -79.98 16.90
N LEU A 5 11.17 -78.65 16.89
CA LEU A 5 10.35 -77.48 16.53
C LEU A 5 11.24 -76.20 16.49
N ASN A 6 10.94 -75.29 15.55
CA ASN A 6 11.07 -73.81 15.54
C ASN A 6 12.38 -73.05 15.80
N HIS A 7 12.85 -72.41 14.71
CA HIS A 7 13.58 -71.15 14.71
C HIS A 7 12.65 -69.97 15.07
N LYS A 8 13.05 -69.11 16.01
CA LYS A 8 12.51 -67.75 16.16
C LYS A 8 13.42 -66.77 15.39
N CYS A 9 12.85 -66.15 14.35
CA CYS A 9 13.45 -65.06 13.59
C CYS A 9 13.08 -63.74 14.29
N LEU A 10 14.09 -62.92 14.62
CA LEU A 10 13.91 -61.58 15.17
C LEU A 10 13.44 -60.63 14.07
N SER A 11 12.24 -60.10 14.19
CA SER A 11 11.66 -59.11 13.29
C SER A 11 12.29 -57.73 13.49
N SER A 12 12.85 -57.18 12.42
CA SER A 12 13.24 -55.80 12.25
C SER A 12 12.02 -54.88 12.23
N ILE A 13 11.99 -53.89 13.13
CA ILE A 13 10.96 -52.84 13.17
C ILE A 13 11.40 -51.72 12.24
N SER A 14 10.81 -51.65 11.04
CA SER A 14 10.90 -50.48 10.16
C SER A 14 9.96 -49.38 10.68
N ILE A 15 10.53 -48.30 11.21
CA ILE A 15 9.80 -47.09 11.61
C ILE A 15 9.44 -46.31 10.34
N PHE A 16 8.18 -46.39 9.94
CA PHE A 16 7.60 -45.54 8.89
C PHE A 16 7.41 -44.12 9.46
N PHE A 17 8.22 -43.15 9.02
CA PHE A 17 7.95 -41.73 9.24
C PHE A 17 6.75 -41.32 8.38
N LEU A 18 5.57 -41.23 8.99
CA LEU A 18 4.42 -40.57 8.40
C LEU A 18 4.71 -39.06 8.32
N ILE A 19 5.06 -38.58 7.13
CA ILE A 19 5.04 -37.15 6.82
C ILE A 19 3.58 -36.71 6.82
N PHE A 20 3.12 -36.16 7.94
CA PHE A 20 1.88 -35.39 7.97
C PHE A 20 2.13 -34.09 7.19
N SER A 21 1.76 -34.08 5.91
CA SER A 21 1.60 -32.85 5.14
C SER A 21 0.52 -32.02 5.81
N VAL A 22 0.94 -30.98 6.54
CA VAL A 22 0.05 -29.98 7.11
C VAL A 22 -0.57 -29.23 5.94
N PHE A 23 -1.77 -29.63 5.53
CA PHE A 23 -2.59 -28.90 4.57
C PHE A 23 -3.00 -27.59 5.24
N PHE A 24 -2.26 -26.51 4.97
CA PHE A 24 -2.77 -25.18 5.21
C PHE A 24 -3.92 -24.97 4.22
N PRO A 25 -5.16 -24.73 4.68
CA PRO A 25 -6.23 -24.38 3.77
C PRO A 25 -5.84 -23.08 3.07
N THR A 26 -5.58 -23.14 1.77
CA THR A 26 -5.48 -21.94 0.96
C THR A 26 -6.85 -21.29 1.01
N LYS A 27 -6.90 -20.07 1.56
CA LYS A 27 -8.11 -19.25 1.57
C LYS A 27 -8.64 -19.22 0.12
N PRO A 28 -9.91 -19.61 -0.13
CA PRO A 28 -10.42 -19.62 -1.49
C PRO A 28 -10.23 -18.24 -2.10
N ALA A 29 -9.77 -18.20 -3.35
CA ALA A 29 -9.66 -16.97 -4.11
C ALA A 29 -11.05 -16.33 -4.18
N GLU A 30 -11.28 -15.35 -3.30
CA GLU A 30 -12.48 -14.52 -3.26
C GLU A 30 -12.70 -14.01 -4.69
N SER A 31 -13.90 -14.25 -5.23
CA SER A 31 -14.16 -14.13 -6.66
C SER A 31 -13.75 -12.74 -7.13
N ALA A 32 -13.03 -12.68 -8.25
CA ALA A 32 -12.52 -11.45 -8.86
C ALA A 32 -13.63 -10.54 -9.43
N THR A 33 -14.87 -10.66 -8.94
CA THR A 33 -16.10 -10.16 -9.56
C THR A 33 -17.14 -9.68 -8.56
N ILE A 34 -16.78 -9.41 -7.30
CA ILE A 34 -17.67 -8.60 -6.45
C ILE A 34 -17.44 -7.14 -6.84
N ILE A 35 -18.39 -6.55 -7.56
CA ILE A 35 -18.49 -5.10 -7.73
C ILE A 35 -18.71 -4.51 -6.34
N LYS A 36 -17.63 -4.18 -5.64
CA LYS A 36 -17.70 -3.55 -4.33
C LYS A 36 -17.98 -2.06 -4.55
N SER A 37 -19.00 -1.52 -3.90
CA SER A 37 -19.25 -0.08 -3.92
C SER A 37 -18.03 0.65 -3.35
N ALA A 38 -17.57 1.70 -4.03
CA ALA A 38 -16.54 2.60 -3.53
C ALA A 38 -17.15 4.00 -3.31
N PRO A 39 -17.99 4.20 -2.28
CA PRO A 39 -18.62 5.49 -2.03
C PRO A 39 -17.59 6.55 -1.62
N TRP A 40 -17.88 7.81 -1.92
CA TRP A 40 -17.16 8.93 -1.33
C TRP A 40 -17.54 9.04 0.16
N VAL A 41 -16.56 8.87 1.04
CA VAL A 41 -16.76 8.83 2.49
C VAL A 41 -15.73 9.71 3.19
N GLY A 42 -16.06 10.10 4.42
CA GLY A 42 -15.20 10.91 5.26
C GLY A 42 -15.26 12.40 4.92
N TYR A 43 -14.28 13.12 5.47
CA TYR A 43 -14.21 14.57 5.42
C TYR A 43 -12.80 15.00 4.99
N THR A 44 -12.71 16.19 4.40
CA THR A 44 -11.44 16.88 4.19
C THR A 44 -10.79 17.21 5.53
N LEU A 45 -9.50 17.53 5.52
CA LEU A 45 -8.80 18.01 6.72
C LEU A 45 -9.37 19.34 7.24
N SER A 46 -10.11 20.08 6.42
CA SER A 46 -10.85 21.28 6.80
C SER A 46 -12.29 21.01 7.27
N GLY A 47 -12.70 19.75 7.39
CA GLY A 47 -14.03 19.34 7.86
C GLY A 47 -15.15 19.35 6.82
N ALA A 48 -14.85 19.58 5.53
CA ALA A 48 -15.87 19.51 4.48
C ALA A 48 -16.15 18.05 4.09
N PRO A 49 -17.41 17.64 3.84
CA PRO A 49 -17.70 16.27 3.44
C PRO A 49 -17.09 15.95 2.07
N CYS A 50 -16.48 14.77 1.95
CA CYS A 50 -15.92 14.31 0.68
C CYS A 50 -17.05 13.99 -0.31
N LYS A 51 -17.08 14.72 -1.44
CA LYS A 51 -18.05 14.55 -2.52
C LYS A 51 -17.33 14.62 -3.86
N GLY A 52 -17.17 13.49 -4.52
CA GLY A 52 -16.63 13.42 -5.88
C GLY A 52 -17.67 12.93 -6.88
N LYS A 53 -17.24 12.79 -8.14
CA LYS A 53 -18.09 12.29 -9.22
C LYS A 53 -18.23 10.77 -9.14
N ASP A 54 -19.37 10.28 -9.62
CA ASP A 54 -19.57 8.86 -9.87
C ASP A 54 -18.67 8.37 -11.00
N THR A 55 -18.49 7.05 -11.07
CA THR A 55 -17.77 6.42 -12.17
C THR A 55 -18.73 5.62 -13.03
N THR A 56 -18.61 5.77 -14.35
CA THR A 56 -19.30 4.93 -15.34
C THR A 56 -18.45 3.74 -15.77
N PHE A 57 -17.21 3.65 -15.26
CA PHE A 57 -16.23 2.61 -15.58
C PHE A 57 -15.47 2.20 -14.30
N GLY A 58 -15.59 0.94 -13.88
CA GLY A 58 -15.14 0.48 -12.56
C GLY A 58 -16.20 0.67 -11.46
N PRO A 59 -15.83 0.70 -10.17
CA PRO A 59 -14.46 0.64 -9.64
C PRO A 59 -13.85 -0.76 -9.75
N PHE A 60 -12.56 -0.83 -10.06
CA PHE A 60 -11.76 -2.05 -10.10
C PHE A 60 -10.71 -2.05 -8.98
N ASP A 61 -10.39 -3.22 -8.46
CA ASP A 61 -9.34 -3.40 -7.44
C ASP A 61 -7.97 -3.56 -8.11
N TYR A 62 -7.11 -2.55 -7.93
CA TYR A 62 -5.79 -2.48 -8.56
C TYR A 62 -4.84 -3.59 -8.10
N ARG A 63 -5.09 -4.22 -6.94
CA ARG A 63 -4.32 -5.39 -6.46
C ARG A 63 -4.48 -6.60 -7.39
N TYR A 64 -5.57 -6.65 -8.15
CA TYR A 64 -5.88 -7.69 -9.11
C TYR A 64 -5.84 -7.19 -10.56
N ARG A 65 -5.04 -6.14 -10.83
CA ARG A 65 -4.91 -5.53 -12.17
C ARG A 65 -4.63 -6.53 -13.30
N ASP A 66 -3.88 -7.60 -13.02
CA ASP A 66 -3.56 -8.64 -14.01
C ASP A 66 -4.80 -9.45 -14.44
N ARG A 67 -5.90 -9.38 -13.69
CA ARG A 67 -7.20 -9.99 -14.02
C ARG A 67 -8.11 -9.07 -14.86
N VAL A 68 -7.74 -7.81 -15.04
CA VAL A 68 -8.50 -6.80 -15.79
C VAL A 68 -7.61 -6.03 -16.79
N PRO A 69 -6.84 -6.72 -17.65
CA PRO A 69 -5.84 -6.09 -18.50
C PRO A 69 -6.45 -5.07 -19.48
N GLU A 70 -7.67 -5.27 -19.94
CA GLU A 70 -8.39 -4.32 -20.80
C GLU A 70 -8.68 -3.02 -20.05
N ALA A 71 -9.11 -3.10 -18.79
CA ALA A 71 -9.36 -1.93 -17.95
C ALA A 71 -8.07 -1.16 -17.65
N ILE A 72 -6.97 -1.87 -17.41
CA ILE A 72 -5.64 -1.27 -17.24
C ILE A 72 -5.20 -0.56 -18.51
N SER A 73 -5.30 -1.21 -19.66
CA SER A 73 -4.94 -0.63 -20.95
C SER A 73 -5.76 0.64 -21.24
N MET A 74 -7.07 0.60 -20.99
CA MET A 74 -7.95 1.75 -21.18
C MET A 74 -7.61 2.91 -20.25
N VAL A 75 -7.41 2.64 -18.95
CA VAL A 75 -7.20 3.70 -17.96
C VAL A 75 -5.77 4.23 -18.00
N GLU A 76 -4.75 3.38 -17.87
CA GLU A 76 -3.38 3.84 -17.85
C GLU A 76 -2.92 4.36 -19.21
N GLY A 77 -3.34 3.70 -20.30
CA GLY A 77 -3.03 4.12 -21.66
C GLY A 77 -3.65 5.48 -22.03
N ALA A 78 -4.87 5.77 -21.58
CA ALA A 78 -5.56 7.01 -21.93
C ALA A 78 -5.41 8.14 -20.89
N HIS A 79 -5.17 7.81 -19.61
CA HIS A 79 -5.26 8.75 -18.49
C HIS A 79 -4.11 8.68 -17.48
N PHE A 80 -3.31 7.61 -17.41
CA PHE A 80 -2.24 7.50 -16.40
C PHE A 80 -0.90 7.05 -16.99
N ASN A 81 -0.44 7.77 -18.03
CA ASN A 81 0.88 7.55 -18.59
C ASN A 81 1.98 8.25 -17.77
N ALA A 82 3.24 8.03 -18.16
CA ALA A 82 4.40 8.58 -17.47
C ALA A 82 4.38 10.11 -17.34
N LYS A 83 3.71 10.84 -18.24
CA LYS A 83 3.62 12.31 -18.15
C LYS A 83 2.72 12.75 -17.01
N VAL A 84 1.59 12.07 -16.83
CA VAL A 84 0.66 12.29 -15.72
C VAL A 84 1.29 11.88 -14.39
N GLU A 85 1.88 10.68 -14.34
CA GLU A 85 2.51 10.16 -13.12
C GLU A 85 3.63 11.08 -12.60
N ASN A 86 4.37 11.70 -13.52
CA ASN A 86 5.46 12.63 -13.21
C ASN A 86 5.03 14.10 -13.12
N LEU A 87 3.73 14.40 -13.16
CA LEU A 87 3.17 15.75 -13.06
C LEU A 87 3.71 16.74 -14.13
N LYS A 88 3.94 16.25 -15.35
CA LYS A 88 4.45 17.06 -16.47
C LYS A 88 3.31 17.72 -17.26
N GLU A 89 2.34 16.93 -17.70
CA GLU A 89 1.15 17.38 -18.44
C GLU A 89 0.08 16.28 -18.43
N GLY A 90 -1.12 16.59 -18.96
CA GLY A 90 -2.16 15.59 -19.19
C GLY A 90 -1.73 14.48 -20.16
N ALA A 91 -2.40 13.33 -20.06
CA ALA A 91 -2.11 12.15 -20.86
C ALA A 91 -2.24 12.45 -22.36
N LYS A 92 -3.24 13.27 -22.73
CA LYS A 92 -3.44 13.82 -24.08
C LYS A 92 -3.60 15.34 -23.97
N HIS A 93 -3.19 16.09 -25.01
CA HIS A 93 -3.21 17.57 -25.00
C HIS A 93 -4.56 18.21 -24.62
N LYS A 94 -5.69 17.50 -24.84
CA LYS A 94 -7.04 17.96 -24.47
C LYS A 94 -7.44 17.71 -23.01
N TYR A 95 -6.71 16.87 -22.28
CA TYR A 95 -6.99 16.54 -20.89
C TYR A 95 -6.11 17.37 -19.97
N ASN A 96 -6.68 17.86 -18.87
CA ASN A 96 -5.87 18.50 -17.83
C ASN A 96 -5.36 17.43 -16.86
N LEU A 97 -4.15 17.67 -16.34
CA LEU A 97 -3.41 16.75 -15.48
C LEU A 97 -4.25 16.22 -14.31
N TYR A 98 -5.01 17.09 -13.65
CA TYR A 98 -5.85 16.69 -12.52
C TYR A 98 -7.01 15.80 -12.95
N GLY A 99 -7.68 16.10 -14.07
CA GLY A 99 -8.79 15.31 -14.59
C GLY A 99 -8.39 13.88 -14.96
N ASP A 100 -7.15 13.71 -15.47
CA ASP A 100 -6.58 12.40 -15.76
C ASP A 100 -6.30 11.57 -14.49
N ILE A 101 -5.77 12.21 -13.44
CA ILE A 101 -5.58 11.60 -12.13
C ILE A 101 -6.94 11.23 -11.50
N ASP A 102 -7.92 12.14 -11.53
CA ASP A 102 -9.27 11.92 -11.02
C ASP A 102 -9.97 10.76 -11.75
N TYR A 103 -9.88 10.71 -13.08
CA TYR A 103 -10.44 9.61 -13.86
C TYR A 103 -9.84 8.27 -13.44
N THR A 104 -8.52 8.23 -13.30
CA THR A 104 -7.80 7.03 -12.88
C THR A 104 -8.27 6.55 -11.51
N LEU A 105 -8.41 7.47 -10.54
CA LEU A 105 -8.83 7.15 -9.17
C LEU A 105 -10.33 6.85 -9.04
N ARG A 106 -11.17 7.32 -9.96
CA ARG A 106 -12.58 6.89 -10.03
C ARG A 106 -12.72 5.47 -10.58
N ALA A 107 -11.89 5.10 -11.55
CA ALA A 107 -11.87 3.75 -12.13
C ALA A 107 -11.16 2.72 -11.23
N PHE A 108 -10.08 3.12 -10.55
CA PHE A 108 -9.31 2.28 -9.63
C PHE A 108 -9.07 3.05 -8.32
N PRO A 109 -9.99 2.98 -7.34
CA PRO A 109 -9.89 3.75 -6.09
C PRO A 109 -8.60 3.50 -5.31
N ASN A 110 -8.06 2.28 -5.36
CA ASN A 110 -6.82 1.90 -4.71
C ASN A 110 -5.60 1.88 -5.66
N HIS A 111 -5.62 2.64 -6.76
CA HIS A 111 -4.46 2.77 -7.64
C HIS A 111 -3.31 3.53 -6.97
N ALA A 112 -2.42 2.79 -6.30
CA ALA A 112 -1.37 3.35 -5.45
C ALA A 112 -0.52 4.45 -6.13
N ARG A 113 -0.12 4.25 -7.40
CA ARG A 113 0.64 5.27 -8.14
C ARG A 113 -0.14 6.56 -8.35
N ALA A 114 -1.41 6.48 -8.77
CA ALA A 114 -2.26 7.65 -8.96
C ALA A 114 -2.59 8.35 -7.64
N LEU A 115 -2.78 7.60 -6.55
CA LEU A 115 -2.95 8.16 -5.20
C LEU A 115 -1.69 8.93 -4.78
N TYR A 116 -0.51 8.36 -5.01
CA TYR A 116 0.73 9.07 -4.76
C TYR A 116 0.90 10.31 -5.65
N THR A 117 0.48 10.23 -6.92
CA THR A 117 0.49 11.37 -7.84
C THR A 117 -0.44 12.50 -7.38
N VAL A 118 -1.66 12.22 -6.89
CA VAL A 118 -2.56 13.29 -6.37
C VAL A 118 -2.00 13.91 -5.08
N ILE A 119 -1.37 13.12 -4.21
CA ILE A 119 -0.64 13.62 -3.03
C ILE A 119 0.45 14.58 -3.48
N ARG A 120 1.31 14.15 -4.41
CA ARG A 120 2.39 14.99 -4.95
C ARG A 120 1.85 16.26 -5.61
N PHE A 121 0.79 16.16 -6.41
CA PHE A 121 0.15 17.31 -7.04
C PHE A 121 -0.29 18.36 -6.01
N ARG A 122 -0.78 17.92 -4.85
CA ARG A 122 -1.17 18.81 -3.76
C ARG A 122 0.03 19.40 -3.01
N THR A 123 1.02 18.56 -2.68
CA THR A 123 2.07 18.91 -1.71
C THR A 123 3.33 19.51 -2.32
N LEU A 124 3.65 19.19 -3.59
CA LEU A 124 4.86 19.69 -4.24
C LEU A 124 4.60 21.04 -4.91
N ASP A 125 5.61 21.89 -4.95
CA ASP A 125 5.59 23.09 -5.80
C ASP A 125 6.00 22.73 -7.23
N GLY A 126 5.33 23.35 -8.20
CA GLY A 126 5.54 23.05 -9.60
C GLY A 126 4.65 23.92 -10.50
N PRO A 127 4.82 23.81 -11.83
CA PRO A 127 4.14 24.67 -12.80
C PRO A 127 2.64 24.36 -12.95
N TYR A 128 2.12 23.35 -12.24
CA TYR A 128 0.73 22.91 -12.33
C TYR A 128 -0.19 23.73 -11.40
N ASN A 129 -1.37 24.06 -11.90
CA ASN A 129 -2.33 24.89 -11.21
C ASN A 129 -3.10 24.10 -10.14
N LYS A 130 -2.67 24.20 -8.87
CA LYS A 130 -3.34 23.58 -7.71
C LYS A 130 -4.81 24.04 -7.54
N LYS A 131 -5.23 25.17 -8.12
CA LYS A 131 -6.66 25.59 -8.13
C LYS A 131 -7.55 24.65 -8.94
N GLN A 132 -6.97 23.81 -9.79
CA GLN A 132 -7.72 22.75 -10.50
C GLN A 132 -8.11 21.59 -9.59
N LEU A 133 -7.56 21.51 -8.38
CA LEU A 133 -7.89 20.45 -7.42
C LEU A 133 -9.32 20.63 -6.92
N LEU A 134 -10.24 19.88 -7.53
CA LEU A 134 -11.65 19.90 -7.13
C LEU A 134 -11.91 19.04 -5.89
N LEU A 135 -11.05 18.05 -5.63
CA LEU A 135 -11.16 17.13 -4.50
C LEU A 135 -9.79 16.92 -3.85
N GLN A 136 -9.73 17.01 -2.53
CA GLN A 136 -8.46 16.89 -1.78
C GLN A 136 -7.98 15.41 -1.69
N PRO A 137 -6.67 15.15 -1.56
CA PRO A 137 -6.11 13.80 -1.49
C PRO A 137 -6.76 12.90 -0.43
N GLU A 138 -7.10 13.41 0.76
CA GLU A 138 -7.76 12.66 1.83
C GLU A 138 -9.11 12.06 1.40
N CYS A 139 -9.83 12.70 0.47
CA CYS A 139 -11.08 12.13 -0.03
C CYS A 139 -10.84 10.92 -0.94
N TYR A 140 -9.79 10.93 -1.75
CA TYR A 140 -9.39 9.75 -2.53
C TYR A 140 -8.89 8.64 -1.60
N LEU A 141 -8.09 8.98 -0.58
CA LEU A 141 -7.54 8.03 0.38
C LEU A 141 -8.65 7.39 1.25
N ASN A 142 -9.60 8.17 1.75
CA ASN A 142 -10.76 7.66 2.50
C ASN A 142 -11.62 6.74 1.64
N ARG A 143 -11.86 7.11 0.37
CA ARG A 143 -12.55 6.25 -0.59
C ARG A 143 -11.80 4.94 -0.84
N ALA A 144 -10.47 5.01 -1.01
CA ALA A 144 -9.61 3.85 -1.20
C ALA A 144 -9.63 2.91 0.02
N ILE A 145 -9.61 3.45 1.24
CA ILE A 145 -9.74 2.67 2.49
C ILE A 145 -11.11 2.00 2.57
N GLY A 146 -12.20 2.72 2.29
CA GLY A 146 -13.54 2.12 2.28
C GLY A 146 -13.67 0.98 1.26
N PHE A 147 -12.99 1.12 0.12
CA PHE A 147 -12.97 0.11 -0.93
C PHE A 147 -12.08 -1.09 -0.58
N THR A 148 -10.85 -0.86 -0.11
CA THR A 148 -9.88 -1.91 0.27
C THR A 148 -9.31 -1.66 1.68
N PRO A 149 -10.07 -1.98 2.74
CA PRO A 149 -9.70 -1.61 4.11
C PRO A 149 -8.50 -2.40 4.66
N ASN A 150 -8.08 -3.47 3.98
CA ASN A 150 -6.95 -4.31 4.36
C ASN A 150 -5.75 -4.13 3.42
N ASP A 151 -5.68 -3.03 2.65
CA ASP A 151 -4.53 -2.72 1.80
C ASP A 151 -3.55 -1.79 2.55
N PRO A 152 -2.42 -2.31 3.05
CA PRO A 152 -1.44 -1.52 3.82
C PRO A 152 -0.88 -0.34 3.01
N THR A 153 -0.80 -0.49 1.68
CA THR A 153 -0.28 0.56 0.78
C THR A 153 -1.05 1.86 0.93
N ILE A 154 -2.37 1.78 1.09
CA ILE A 154 -3.25 2.94 1.13
C ILE A 154 -3.07 3.71 2.44
N TYR A 155 -2.93 3.00 3.55
CA TYR A 155 -2.61 3.61 4.84
C TYR A 155 -1.23 4.24 4.84
N SER A 156 -0.22 3.59 4.25
CA SER A 156 1.11 4.19 4.10
C SER A 156 1.08 5.44 3.23
N LEU A 157 0.30 5.45 2.14
CA LEU A 157 0.11 6.66 1.32
C LEU A 157 -0.60 7.78 2.09
N TYR A 158 -1.58 7.45 2.93
CA TYR A 158 -2.22 8.44 3.79
C TYR A 158 -1.25 8.99 4.85
N GLY A 159 -0.45 8.12 5.46
CA GLY A 159 0.65 8.52 6.34
C GLY A 159 1.62 9.48 5.64
N ILE A 160 2.03 9.19 4.40
CA ILE A 160 2.88 10.08 3.59
C ILE A 160 2.22 11.44 3.36
N TYR A 161 0.92 11.46 3.04
CA TYR A 161 0.20 12.71 2.83
C TYR A 161 0.17 13.57 4.10
N LEU A 162 -0.19 12.97 5.24
CA LEU A 162 -0.28 13.66 6.53
C LEU A 162 1.10 14.12 7.02
N HIS A 163 2.13 13.29 6.82
CA HIS A 163 3.51 13.62 7.16
C HIS A 163 3.99 14.84 6.37
N LYS A 164 3.66 14.94 5.07
CA LYS A 164 3.97 16.12 4.24
C LYS A 164 3.21 17.39 4.63
N LEU A 165 2.16 17.27 5.43
CA LEU A 165 1.39 18.39 5.97
C LEU A 165 1.73 18.67 7.44
N ASP A 166 2.82 18.09 7.94
CA ASP A 166 3.28 18.20 9.33
C ASP A 166 2.26 17.72 10.39
N LYS A 167 1.29 16.90 9.97
CA LYS A 167 0.29 16.26 10.84
C LYS A 167 0.85 14.95 11.40
N TYR A 168 1.87 15.07 12.24
CA TYR A 168 2.73 13.95 12.60
C TYR A 168 2.02 12.86 13.41
N ASP A 169 1.15 13.22 14.34
CA ASP A 169 0.44 12.24 15.16
C ASP A 169 -0.54 11.42 14.31
N GLU A 170 -1.33 12.09 13.45
CA GLU A 170 -2.23 11.40 12.52
C GLU A 170 -1.46 10.57 11.48
N ALA A 171 -0.31 11.06 11.01
CA ALA A 171 0.56 10.31 10.10
C ALA A 171 1.09 9.02 10.75
N LEU A 172 1.50 9.10 12.02
CA LEU A 172 2.00 7.95 12.77
C LEU A 172 0.91 6.91 12.95
N GLU A 173 -0.32 7.32 13.28
CA GLU A 173 -1.48 6.42 13.36
C GLU A 173 -1.68 5.64 12.05
N LYS A 174 -1.64 6.33 10.89
CA LYS A 174 -1.82 5.66 9.59
C LYS A 174 -0.68 4.72 9.24
N TYR A 175 0.56 5.10 9.53
CA TYR A 175 1.69 4.19 9.29
C TYR A 175 1.68 2.98 10.21
N LEU A 176 1.32 3.13 11.49
CA LEU A 176 1.22 2.01 12.42
C LEU A 176 0.14 1.03 11.98
N HIS A 177 -1.01 1.51 11.50
CA HIS A 177 -2.02 0.63 10.94
C HIS A 177 -1.55 -0.10 9.66
N ALA A 178 -0.75 0.57 8.81
CA ALA A 178 -0.11 -0.10 7.67
C ALA A 178 0.88 -1.19 8.10
N GLU A 179 1.66 -0.93 9.16
CA GLU A 179 2.58 -1.91 9.76
C GLU A 179 1.82 -3.09 10.39
N GLU A 180 0.70 -2.87 11.06
CA GLU A 180 -0.16 -3.94 11.58
C GLU A 180 -0.63 -4.89 10.47
N LEU A 181 -1.03 -4.33 9.32
CA LEU A 181 -1.46 -5.09 8.15
C LEU A 181 -0.30 -5.79 7.41
N ALA A 182 0.89 -5.20 7.43
CA ALA A 182 2.10 -5.71 6.76
C ALA A 182 3.35 -5.50 7.62
N PRO A 183 3.57 -6.33 8.66
CA PRO A 183 4.63 -6.12 9.65
C PRO A 183 6.04 -6.30 9.09
N ASN A 184 6.19 -6.82 7.87
CA ASN A 184 7.47 -7.01 7.21
C ASN A 184 7.73 -5.98 6.10
N ASP A 185 6.84 -4.99 5.90
CA ASP A 185 7.06 -3.96 4.89
C ASP A 185 8.11 -2.95 5.33
N ILE A 186 9.31 -3.10 4.78
CA ILE A 186 10.47 -2.28 5.12
C ILE A 186 10.29 -0.83 4.67
N GLN A 187 9.50 -0.57 3.62
CA GLN A 187 9.21 0.79 3.18
C GLN A 187 8.39 1.56 4.24
N THR A 188 7.36 0.93 4.80
CA THR A 188 6.55 1.51 5.87
C THR A 188 7.39 1.76 7.12
N LYS A 189 8.22 0.79 7.54
CA LYS A 189 9.14 0.97 8.67
C LYS A 189 10.14 2.12 8.47
N TYR A 190 10.68 2.26 7.26
CA TYR A 190 11.55 3.38 6.91
C TYR A 190 10.83 4.72 7.04
N ASN A 191 9.58 4.82 6.56
CA ASN A 191 8.78 6.03 6.67
C ASN A 191 8.42 6.37 8.14
N ILE A 192 8.09 5.36 8.96
CA ILE A 192 7.88 5.55 10.41
C ILE A 192 9.15 6.09 11.06
N GLY A 193 10.32 5.49 10.78
CA GLY A 193 11.59 5.96 11.32
C GLY A 193 11.91 7.41 10.94
N LEU A 194 11.60 7.82 9.70
CA LEU A 194 11.76 9.21 9.27
C LEU A 194 10.80 10.14 10.02
N LEU A 195 9.52 9.77 10.13
CA LEU A 195 8.53 10.54 10.88
C LEU A 195 8.92 10.70 12.36
N LEU A 196 9.38 9.63 13.00
CA LEU A 196 9.86 9.69 14.39
C LEU A 196 11.06 10.61 14.55
N CYS A 197 11.94 10.70 13.55
CA CYS A 197 13.00 11.72 13.53
C CYS A 197 12.43 13.15 13.45
N ASP A 198 11.36 13.38 12.68
CA ASP A 198 10.69 14.69 12.60
C ASP A 198 10.01 15.06 13.93
N MET A 199 9.47 14.06 14.63
CA MET A 199 8.91 14.19 15.98
C MET A 199 9.96 14.26 17.08
N LYS A 200 11.26 14.24 16.76
CA LYS A 200 12.40 14.18 17.70
C LYS A 200 12.40 12.95 18.64
N LYS A 201 11.68 11.88 18.28
CA LYS A 201 11.63 10.60 19.00
C LYS A 201 12.75 9.66 18.53
N TYR A 202 13.99 10.10 18.69
CA TYR A 202 15.15 9.45 18.06
C TYR A 202 15.43 8.03 18.55
N ASN A 203 15.18 7.74 19.83
CA ASN A 203 15.34 6.40 20.38
C ASN A 203 14.38 5.38 19.74
N GLU A 204 13.14 5.79 19.47
CA GLU A 204 12.15 4.97 18.77
C GLU A 204 12.53 4.83 17.29
N ALA A 205 12.93 5.93 16.64
CA ALA A 205 13.41 5.92 15.26
C ALA A 205 14.59 4.96 15.06
N LYS A 206 15.53 4.88 16.02
CA LYS A 206 16.66 3.96 16.00
C LYS A 206 16.21 2.50 15.95
N LYS A 207 15.16 2.12 16.68
CA LYS A 207 14.62 0.74 16.67
C LYS A 207 14.13 0.35 15.27
N TYR A 208 13.38 1.23 14.61
CA TYR A 208 12.95 1.04 13.23
C TYR A 208 14.14 0.98 12.26
N ALA A 209 15.15 1.84 12.45
CA ALA A 209 16.34 1.86 11.61
C ALA A 209 17.13 0.54 11.67
N ILE A 210 17.26 -0.07 12.84
CA ILE A 210 17.92 -1.37 13.00
C ILE A 210 17.26 -2.42 12.08
N ASP A 211 15.94 -2.52 12.10
CA ASP A 211 15.22 -3.48 11.26
C ASP A 211 15.38 -3.18 9.77
N VAL A 212 15.19 -1.91 9.39
CA VAL A 212 15.33 -1.45 8.00
C VAL A 212 16.70 -1.80 7.42
N TYR A 213 17.78 -1.54 8.16
CA TYR A 213 19.14 -1.74 7.65
C TYR A 213 19.64 -3.18 7.82
N ASN A 214 19.08 -3.97 8.73
CA ASN A 214 19.29 -5.42 8.77
C ASN A 214 18.76 -6.13 7.51
N LYS A 215 17.82 -5.51 6.79
CA LYS A 215 17.30 -6.00 5.50
C LYS A 215 18.02 -5.40 4.28
N ASN A 216 19.17 -4.77 4.47
CA ASN A 216 19.97 -4.14 3.41
C ASN A 216 19.21 -3.06 2.61
N TYR A 217 18.25 -2.37 3.24
CA TYR A 217 17.50 -1.31 2.57
C TYR A 217 18.42 -0.15 2.14
N PRO A 218 18.38 0.32 0.88
CA PRO A 218 19.48 1.10 0.30
C PRO A 218 19.47 2.58 0.71
N PHE A 219 18.35 3.13 1.18
CA PHE A 219 18.23 4.56 1.43
C PHE A 219 18.82 4.95 2.80
N LYS A 220 19.84 5.79 2.76
CA LYS A 220 20.60 6.23 3.95
C LYS A 220 19.98 7.44 4.67
N GLY A 221 18.84 7.96 4.20
CA GLY A 221 18.23 9.18 4.75
C GLY A 221 17.95 9.07 6.26
N LEU A 222 17.32 7.98 6.69
CA LEU A 222 17.06 7.72 8.11
C LEU A 222 18.35 7.61 8.94
N LYS A 223 19.32 6.81 8.48
CA LYS A 223 20.65 6.70 9.10
C LYS A 223 21.32 8.07 9.27
N ASN A 224 21.34 8.87 8.21
CA ASN A 224 21.99 10.18 8.24
C ASN A 224 21.33 11.11 9.27
N ARG A 225 20.01 11.12 9.35
CA ARG A 225 19.27 11.92 10.35
C ARG A 225 19.59 11.49 11.78
N LEU A 226 19.69 10.18 12.03
CA LEU A 226 20.07 9.64 13.34
C LEU A 226 21.52 9.96 13.70
N ILE A 227 22.46 9.89 12.74
CA ILE A 227 23.86 10.31 12.95
C ILE A 227 23.91 11.79 13.33
N SER A 228 23.24 12.66 12.58
CA SER A 228 23.22 14.10 12.86
C SER A 228 22.61 14.43 14.22
N ALA A 229 21.67 13.62 14.71
CA ALA A 229 21.07 13.79 16.03
C ALA A 229 21.90 13.14 17.17
N GLY A 230 22.94 12.35 16.87
CA GLY A 230 23.74 11.62 17.87
C GLY A 230 23.11 10.31 18.37
N PHE A 231 22.21 9.70 17.59
CA PHE A 231 21.45 8.49 17.97
C PHE A 231 21.74 7.25 17.11
N TRP A 232 22.73 7.31 16.20
CA TRP A 232 23.09 6.16 15.37
C TRP A 232 23.97 5.13 16.09
#